data_AF-A0A7S1ZE01-F1
#
_entry.id   AF-A0A7S1ZE01-F1
#
_cell.length_a   1.000
_cell.length_b   1.000
_cell.length_c   1.000
_cell.angle_alpha   90.00
_cell.angle_beta   90.00
_cell.angle_gamma   90.00
#
_symmetry.space_group_name_H-M   'P 1'
#
loop_
_entity.id
_entity.type
_entity.pdbx_description
1 polymer ?
#
loop_
_entity_poly.entity_id
_entity_poly.type
_entity_poly.pdbx_seq_one_letter_code
_entity_poly.pdbx_strand_id
1 'polypeptide(L)'
;MLENANERGIDVENFFKVAHVRHPCERFISAFNYLAKGGASEGDAQQAQVHGIDRLSIDEFVTHITNREWFKKGAPIHFIPQVDYLFYKTDGVFGGRSYSRDRPDGTFGVDMVLCQDRWEEGLERLSQRMYHMILLQTMYNRQNYAEKRITCRDLQKETREMIEGIYAMDYCVFGYHSFLSDSDMCVGSFMTPEQFTMKYEKCKEEIKNDAMLNPWL
;
A
#
# COMPACT_ATOMS: atom_id res chain seq x y z
N MET A 1 -25.79 -3.28 21.47
CA MET A 1 -24.67 -2.48 20.96
C MET A 1 -24.93 -2.33 19.46
N LEU A 2 -24.82 -1.14 18.86
CA LEU A 2 -25.06 -0.98 17.42
C LEU A 2 -23.92 -1.65 16.66
N GLU A 3 -24.24 -2.57 15.76
CA GLU A 3 -23.30 -3.53 15.15
C GLU A 3 -22.63 -3.01 13.89
N ASN A 4 -23.26 -2.06 13.19
CA ASN A 4 -22.74 -1.53 11.93
C ASN A 4 -22.89 0.00 11.80
N ALA A 5 -22.37 0.56 10.71
CA ALA A 5 -22.40 2.00 10.47
C ALA A 5 -23.83 2.54 10.26
N ASN A 6 -24.66 1.80 9.52
CA ASN A 6 -26.05 2.17 9.25
C ASN A 6 -26.86 2.25 10.55
N GLU A 7 -26.70 1.27 11.44
CA GLU A 7 -27.33 1.27 12.77
C GLU A 7 -26.88 2.45 13.64
N ARG A 8 -25.67 2.97 13.41
CA ARG A 8 -25.14 4.18 14.07
C ARG A 8 -25.61 5.48 13.40
N GLY A 9 -26.46 5.41 12.37
CA GLY A 9 -26.88 6.57 11.59
C GLY A 9 -25.73 7.18 10.77
N ILE A 10 -24.68 6.40 10.52
CA ILE A 10 -23.51 6.82 9.75
C ILE A 10 -23.71 6.33 8.32
N ASP A 11 -23.98 7.27 7.43
CA ASP A 11 -24.06 7.00 6.00
C ASP A 11 -22.65 6.91 5.40
N VAL A 12 -22.11 5.68 5.39
CA VAL A 12 -20.77 5.41 4.88
C VAL A 12 -20.62 5.57 3.38
N GLU A 13 -21.73 5.60 2.65
CA GLU A 13 -21.76 5.82 1.21
C GLU A 13 -21.59 7.30 0.87
N ASN A 14 -21.90 8.19 1.80
CA ASN A 14 -21.77 9.64 1.65
C ASN A 14 -20.45 10.22 2.19
N PHE A 15 -19.53 9.40 2.70
CA PHE A 15 -18.19 9.88 3.03
C PHE A 15 -17.33 10.05 1.79
N PHE A 16 -16.62 11.17 1.74
CA PHE A 16 -15.48 11.33 0.85
C PHE A 16 -14.26 10.63 1.45
N LYS A 17 -13.83 9.55 0.80
CA LYS A 17 -12.77 8.63 1.25
C LYS A 17 -11.47 8.98 0.56
N VAL A 18 -10.41 9.12 1.34
CA VAL A 18 -9.09 9.49 0.85
C VAL A 18 -8.07 8.48 1.36
N ALA A 19 -7.17 8.03 0.49
CA ALA A 19 -6.06 7.18 0.85
C ALA A 19 -4.73 7.84 0.51
N HIS A 20 -3.73 7.65 1.37
CA HIS A 20 -2.35 8.02 1.09
C HIS A 20 -1.58 6.77 0.64
N VAL A 21 -0.93 6.85 -0.52
CA VAL A 21 -0.09 5.78 -1.07
C VAL A 21 1.35 6.24 -1.17
N ARG A 22 2.27 5.29 -1.08
CA ARG A 22 3.71 5.51 -1.18
C ARG A 22 4.30 4.53 -2.20
N HIS A 23 5.41 4.92 -2.82
CA HIS A 23 6.23 4.02 -3.64
C HIS A 23 6.43 2.66 -2.92
N PRO A 24 6.12 1.51 -3.54
CA PRO A 24 5.96 0.26 -2.79
C PRO A 24 7.25 -0.23 -2.12
N CYS A 25 8.39 -0.13 -2.80
CA CYS A 25 9.68 -0.48 -2.21
C CYS A 25 10.09 0.45 -1.06
N GLU A 26 9.78 1.75 -1.16
CA GLU A 26 10.04 2.72 -0.09
C GLU A 26 9.17 2.45 1.14
N ARG A 27 7.91 2.05 0.90
CA ARG A 27 7.00 1.60 1.96
C ARG A 27 7.53 0.32 2.61
N PHE A 28 8.01 -0.64 1.83
CA PHE A 28 8.59 -1.89 2.34
C PHE A 28 9.79 -1.62 3.25
N ILE A 29 10.77 -0.82 2.80
CA ILE A 29 11.95 -0.44 3.61
C ILE A 29 11.51 0.24 4.91
N SER A 30 10.51 1.12 4.83
CA SER A 30 9.96 1.81 5.99
C SER A 30 9.32 0.84 6.99
N ALA A 31 8.52 -0.12 6.51
CA ALA A 31 7.87 -1.15 7.32
C ALA A 31 8.89 -2.08 7.98
N PHE A 32 9.88 -2.54 7.22
CA PHE A 32 10.97 -3.37 7.73
C PHE A 32 11.73 -2.66 8.85
N ASN A 33 12.20 -1.42 8.62
CA ASN A 33 12.93 -0.66 9.63
C ASN A 33 12.09 -0.32 10.87
N TYR A 34 10.78 -0.14 10.70
CA TYR A 34 9.85 0.08 11.81
C TYR A 34 9.72 -1.18 12.68
N LEU A 35 9.46 -2.33 12.08
CA LEU A 35 9.28 -3.59 12.80
C LEU A 35 10.59 -4.16 13.35
N ALA A 36 11.72 -3.99 12.64
CA ALA A 36 13.03 -4.42 13.12
C ALA A 36 13.44 -3.70 14.43
N LYS A 37 12.87 -2.52 14.69
CA LYS A 37 13.04 -1.76 15.95
C LYS A 37 11.98 -2.09 17.02
N GLY A 38 11.15 -3.11 16.79
CA GLY A 38 10.06 -3.52 17.67
C GLY A 38 8.72 -2.81 17.42
N GLY A 39 8.63 -1.91 16.43
CA GLY A 39 7.40 -1.15 16.13
C GLY A 39 6.95 -0.21 17.26
N ALA A 40 5.64 0.07 17.33
CA ALA A 40 5.06 0.98 18.33
C ALA A 40 4.10 0.27 19.30
N SER A 41 3.84 -1.02 19.10
CA SER A 41 2.93 -1.82 19.94
C SER A 41 3.55 -3.17 20.28
N GLU A 42 3.04 -3.81 21.33
CA GLU A 42 3.42 -5.18 21.69
C GLU A 42 3.12 -6.17 20.55
N GLY A 43 2.02 -5.97 19.83
CA GLY A 43 1.69 -6.76 18.65
C GLY A 43 2.73 -6.63 17.54
N ASP A 44 3.25 -5.42 17.30
CA ASP A 44 4.33 -5.21 16.32
C ASP A 44 5.61 -5.92 16.74
N ALA A 45 6.00 -5.81 18.00
CA ALA A 45 7.18 -6.48 18.54
C ALA A 45 7.06 -8.01 18.44
N GLN A 46 5.89 -8.55 18.75
CA GLN A 46 5.62 -9.98 18.61
C GLN A 46 5.70 -10.42 17.14
N GLN A 47 5.10 -9.67 16.22
CA GLN A 47 5.17 -9.95 14.78
C GLN A 47 6.62 -9.89 14.28
N ALA A 48 7.42 -8.92 14.75
CA ALA A 48 8.83 -8.83 14.42
C ALA A 48 9.60 -10.10 14.83
N GLN A 49 9.41 -10.58 16.06
CA GLN A 49 10.07 -11.78 16.57
C GLN A 49 9.60 -13.06 15.86
N VAL A 50 8.29 -13.25 15.69
CA VAL A 50 7.71 -14.46 15.05
C VAL A 50 8.20 -14.63 13.62
N HIS A 51 8.35 -13.52 12.89
CA HIS A 51 8.83 -13.53 11.51
C HIS A 51 10.35 -13.29 11.39
N GLY A 52 11.07 -13.13 12.52
CA GLY A 52 12.51 -12.88 12.55
C GLY A 52 12.95 -11.55 11.94
N ILE A 53 12.07 -10.56 11.84
CA ILE A 53 12.35 -9.25 11.24
C ILE A 53 13.41 -8.48 12.05
N ASP A 54 13.43 -8.70 13.37
CA ASP A 54 14.36 -8.07 14.32
C ASP A 54 15.80 -8.59 14.26
N ARG A 55 16.03 -9.71 13.57
CA ARG A 55 17.33 -10.41 13.51
C ARG A 55 17.87 -10.64 12.10
N LEU A 56 17.08 -10.39 11.06
CA LEU A 56 17.48 -10.52 9.67
C LEU A 56 17.90 -9.17 9.11
N SER A 57 18.84 -9.16 8.16
CA SER A 57 19.01 -8.01 7.27
C SER A 57 17.82 -7.91 6.31
N ILE A 58 17.66 -6.76 5.64
CA ILE A 58 16.55 -6.58 4.68
C ILE A 58 16.65 -7.56 3.51
N ASP A 59 17.87 -7.87 3.04
CA ASP A 59 18.10 -8.80 1.93
C ASP A 59 17.71 -10.24 2.34
N GLU A 60 18.13 -10.68 3.53
CA GLU A 60 17.75 -11.98 4.08
C GLU A 60 16.24 -12.06 4.35
N PHE A 61 15.63 -10.98 4.83
CA PHE A 61 14.20 -10.92 5.08
C PHE A 61 13.38 -11.02 3.79
N VAL A 62 13.75 -10.27 2.74
CA VAL A 62 13.08 -10.37 1.43
C VAL A 62 13.19 -11.78 0.86
N THR A 63 14.38 -12.40 0.96
CA THR A 63 14.59 -13.80 0.56
C THR A 63 13.71 -14.76 1.39
N HIS A 64 13.50 -14.46 2.67
CA HIS A 64 12.67 -15.27 3.56
C HIS A 64 11.17 -15.20 3.20
N ILE A 65 10.64 -14.00 2.94
CA ILE A 65 9.20 -13.78 2.72
C ILE A 65 8.72 -14.17 1.32
N THR A 66 9.61 -14.27 0.35
CA THR A 66 9.25 -14.79 -0.97
C THR A 66 8.88 -16.27 -0.90
N ASN A 67 9.34 -17.02 0.10
CA ASN A 67 8.89 -18.41 0.28
C ASN A 67 7.36 -18.48 0.59
N ARG A 68 6.60 -19.22 -0.24
CA ARG A 68 5.12 -19.31 -0.25
C ARG A 68 4.47 -19.60 1.12
N GLU A 69 5.21 -20.15 2.07
CA GLU A 69 4.71 -20.43 3.42
C GLU A 69 4.56 -19.17 4.29
N TRP A 70 5.19 -18.05 3.93
CA TRP A 70 5.14 -16.84 4.76
C TRP A 70 3.75 -16.21 4.80
N PHE A 71 3.09 -16.04 3.64
CA PHE A 71 1.74 -15.48 3.58
C PHE A 71 0.70 -16.36 4.28
N LYS A 72 0.88 -17.69 4.27
CA LYS A 72 0.00 -18.64 4.97
C LYS A 72 0.06 -18.51 6.49
N LYS A 73 1.18 -18.03 7.04
CA LYS A 73 1.38 -17.86 8.49
C LYS A 73 0.80 -16.56 9.04
N GLY A 74 0.14 -15.76 8.20
CA GLY A 74 -0.43 -14.48 8.57
C GLY A 74 0.63 -13.38 8.50
N ALA A 75 0.93 -12.93 7.28
CA ALA A 75 1.85 -11.82 7.04
C ALA A 75 1.52 -10.61 7.94
N PRO A 76 2.52 -9.94 8.55
CA PRO A 76 2.31 -8.70 9.26
C PRO A 76 1.62 -7.68 8.36
N ILE A 77 0.62 -6.98 8.90
CA ILE A 77 -0.23 -6.00 8.19
C ILE A 77 0.58 -4.94 7.43
N HIS A 78 1.77 -4.61 7.93
CA HIS A 78 2.72 -3.64 7.36
C HIS A 78 3.23 -4.01 5.96
N PHE A 79 3.22 -5.30 5.62
CA PHE A 79 3.73 -5.82 4.35
C PHE A 79 2.64 -6.27 3.38
N ILE A 80 1.36 -6.07 3.74
CA ILE A 80 0.25 -6.30 2.82
C ILE A 80 0.31 -5.23 1.71
N PRO A 81 0.15 -5.57 0.42
CA PRO A 81 0.07 -4.60 -0.67
C PRO A 81 -0.95 -3.49 -0.41
N GLN A 82 -0.68 -2.27 -0.88
CA GLN A 82 -1.59 -1.14 -0.67
C GLN A 82 -2.92 -1.34 -1.40
N VAL A 83 -2.90 -1.93 -2.59
CA VAL A 83 -4.12 -2.26 -3.36
C VAL A 83 -5.10 -3.14 -2.56
N ASP A 84 -4.60 -3.98 -1.65
CA ASP A 84 -5.44 -4.86 -0.84
C ASP A 84 -6.30 -4.09 0.17
N TYR A 85 -5.94 -2.85 0.50
CA TYR A 85 -6.75 -1.96 1.33
C TYR A 85 -7.69 -1.07 0.53
N LEU A 86 -7.42 -0.89 -0.76
CA LEU A 86 -8.13 0.10 -1.59
C LEU A 86 -9.14 -0.53 -2.55
N PHE A 87 -9.05 -1.83 -2.81
CA PHE A 87 -9.95 -2.54 -3.71
C PHE A 87 -10.82 -3.53 -2.95
N TYR A 88 -12.10 -3.60 -3.30
CA TYR A 88 -13.00 -4.62 -2.77
C TYR A 88 -12.60 -5.99 -3.32
N LYS A 89 -12.52 -6.99 -2.43
CA LYS A 89 -12.25 -8.38 -2.77
C LYS A 89 -13.39 -9.27 -2.30
N THR A 90 -13.82 -10.17 -3.17
CA THR A 90 -14.92 -11.11 -2.92
C THR A 90 -14.49 -12.31 -2.08
N ASP A 91 -13.20 -12.67 -2.14
CA ASP A 91 -12.65 -13.86 -1.48
C ASP A 91 -12.24 -13.63 -0.01
N GLY A 92 -12.22 -12.38 0.47
CA GLY A 92 -11.95 -12.06 1.88
C GLY A 92 -10.59 -12.53 2.41
N VAL A 93 -9.64 -12.81 1.50
CA VAL A 93 -8.43 -13.60 1.80
C VAL A 93 -7.45 -12.89 2.75
N PHE A 94 -7.62 -11.60 3.04
CA PHE A 94 -6.84 -10.95 4.10
C PHE A 94 -7.71 -10.32 5.17
N GLY A 95 -7.67 -10.92 6.37
CA GLY A 95 -8.33 -10.45 7.58
C GLY A 95 -9.75 -10.96 7.83
N GLY A 96 -10.30 -11.83 6.97
CA GLY A 96 -11.57 -12.52 7.21
C GLY A 96 -12.80 -11.60 7.29
N ARG A 97 -12.68 -10.34 6.85
CA ARG A 97 -13.77 -9.37 6.84
C ARG A 97 -14.08 -9.01 5.39
N SER A 98 -15.11 -9.65 4.84
CA SER A 98 -15.75 -9.20 3.60
C SER A 98 -16.38 -7.83 3.88
N TYR A 99 -15.80 -6.76 3.32
CA TYR A 99 -16.23 -5.39 3.64
C TYR A 99 -17.45 -4.91 2.86
N SER A 100 -17.95 -5.66 1.89
CA SER A 100 -19.27 -5.44 1.29
C SER A 100 -19.62 -6.62 0.39
N ARG A 101 -20.79 -7.25 0.59
CA ARG A 101 -21.32 -8.25 -0.36
C ARG A 101 -21.84 -7.60 -1.64
N ASP A 102 -22.03 -6.29 -1.63
CA ASP A 102 -22.80 -5.58 -2.65
C ASP A 102 -21.92 -4.88 -3.69
N ARG A 103 -20.59 -4.94 -3.53
CA ARG A 103 -19.64 -4.36 -4.49
C ARG A 103 -18.88 -5.44 -5.27
N PRO A 104 -18.73 -5.28 -6.60
CA PRO A 104 -17.97 -6.24 -7.41
C PRO A 104 -16.51 -6.35 -6.96
N ASP A 105 -15.95 -7.55 -7.10
CA ASP A 105 -14.51 -7.79 -6.96
C ASP A 105 -13.70 -6.83 -7.83
N GLY A 106 -12.59 -6.32 -7.31
CA GLY A 106 -11.71 -5.40 -8.03
C GLY A 106 -12.24 -3.98 -8.17
N THR A 107 -13.35 -3.62 -7.52
CA THR A 107 -13.85 -2.24 -7.49
C THR A 107 -13.00 -1.38 -6.56
N PHE A 108 -12.61 -0.18 -6.99
CA PHE A 108 -11.89 0.77 -6.15
C PHE A 108 -12.79 1.40 -5.08
N GLY A 109 -12.29 1.49 -3.84
CA GLY A 109 -13.08 1.83 -2.66
C GLY A 109 -12.87 3.23 -2.09
N VAL A 110 -11.98 4.03 -2.69
CA VAL A 110 -11.70 5.40 -2.24
C VAL A 110 -11.92 6.42 -3.36
N ASP A 111 -12.27 7.66 -3.00
CA ASP A 111 -12.58 8.73 -3.95
C ASP A 111 -11.33 9.47 -4.44
N MET A 112 -10.27 9.49 -3.62
CA MET A 112 -9.03 10.20 -3.91
C MET A 112 -7.81 9.46 -3.36
N VAL A 113 -6.76 9.42 -4.18
CA VAL A 113 -5.43 8.95 -3.78
C VAL A 113 -4.48 10.14 -3.68
N LEU A 114 -3.77 10.22 -2.56
CA LEU A 114 -2.66 11.15 -2.32
C LEU A 114 -1.36 10.37 -2.41
N CYS A 115 -0.48 10.74 -3.35
CA CYS A 115 0.81 10.07 -3.47
C CYS A 115 1.87 10.79 -2.63
N GLN A 116 2.67 10.05 -1.87
CA GLN A 116 3.68 10.63 -0.97
C GLN A 116 4.72 11.48 -1.70
N ASP A 117 5.11 11.06 -2.90
CA ASP A 117 6.04 11.73 -3.81
C ASP A 117 5.46 13.01 -4.44
N ARG A 118 4.13 13.21 -4.32
CA ARG A 118 3.41 14.39 -4.79
C ARG A 118 2.57 15.00 -3.67
N TRP A 119 3.10 14.98 -2.45
CA TRP A 119 2.37 15.34 -1.23
C TRP A 119 1.71 16.73 -1.31
N GLU A 120 2.44 17.73 -1.78
CA GLU A 120 1.93 19.10 -1.90
C GLU A 120 0.74 19.20 -2.87
N GLU A 121 0.84 18.55 -4.03
CA GLU A 121 -0.24 18.48 -5.03
C GLU A 121 -1.46 17.73 -4.49
N GLY A 122 -1.24 16.60 -3.81
CA GLY A 122 -2.30 15.84 -3.18
C GLY A 122 -3.04 16.66 -2.11
N LEU A 123 -2.29 17.36 -1.26
CA LEU A 123 -2.85 18.25 -0.24
C LEU A 123 -3.64 19.39 -0.86
N GLU A 124 -3.12 20.04 -1.90
CA GLU A 124 -3.83 21.10 -2.61
C GLU A 124 -5.20 20.62 -3.10
N ARG A 125 -5.26 19.46 -3.76
CA ARG A 125 -6.53 18.89 -4.24
C ARG A 125 -7.49 18.50 -3.13
N LEU A 126 -6.97 17.92 -2.04
CA LEU A 126 -7.78 17.62 -0.88
C LEU A 126 -8.40 18.90 -0.32
N SER A 127 -7.63 19.99 -0.24
CA SER A 127 -8.12 21.28 0.27
C SER A 127 -9.21 21.90 -0.60
N GLN A 128 -9.07 21.81 -1.93
CA GLN A 128 -10.08 22.27 -2.88
C GLN A 128 -11.41 21.53 -2.67
N ARG A 129 -11.35 20.26 -2.26
CA ARG A 129 -12.54 19.44 -1.98
C ARG A 129 -13.16 19.73 -0.61
N MET A 130 -12.33 20.00 0.40
CA MET A 130 -12.79 20.17 1.78
C MET A 130 -13.28 21.59 2.12
N TYR A 131 -13.19 22.56 1.21
CA TYR A 131 -13.55 23.98 1.44
C TYR A 131 -12.88 24.63 2.68
N HIS A 132 -11.82 24.02 3.22
CA HIS A 132 -11.16 24.43 4.46
C HIS A 132 -9.64 24.51 4.30
N MET A 133 -9.12 25.72 4.10
CA MET A 133 -7.67 26.00 3.98
C MET A 133 -6.88 25.71 5.27
N ILE A 134 -7.51 25.71 6.45
CA ILE A 134 -6.81 25.71 7.74
C ILE A 134 -6.08 24.38 8.02
N LEU A 135 -6.53 23.26 7.43
CA LEU A 135 -5.91 21.94 7.64
C LEU A 135 -4.51 21.83 7.02
N LEU A 136 -4.26 22.54 5.91
CA LEU A 136 -3.04 22.40 5.12
C LEU A 136 -1.78 22.76 5.91
N GLN A 137 -1.80 23.86 6.66
CA GLN A 137 -0.58 24.43 7.24
C GLN A 137 0.09 23.52 8.28
N THR A 138 -0.70 22.67 8.95
CA THR A 138 -0.16 21.70 9.93
C THR A 138 0.45 20.46 9.27
N MET A 139 -0.02 20.10 8.07
CA MET A 139 0.44 18.91 7.34
C MET A 139 1.74 19.16 6.57
N TYR A 140 1.98 20.41 6.12
CA TYR A 140 3.23 20.81 5.44
C TYR A 140 4.47 20.71 6.34
N ASN A 141 4.35 21.00 7.65
CA ASN A 141 5.52 21.14 8.54
C ASN A 141 6.21 19.82 8.93
N ARG A 142 5.66 18.64 8.58
CA ARG A 142 6.18 17.34 9.05
C ARG A 142 7.11 16.61 8.07
N GLN A 143 7.31 17.09 6.86
CA GLN A 143 8.05 16.34 5.83
C GLN A 143 9.59 16.44 5.93
N ASN A 144 10.13 17.34 6.76
CA ASN A 144 11.57 17.63 6.82
C ASN A 144 12.40 16.70 7.70
N TYR A 145 11.86 15.58 8.19
CA TYR A 145 12.65 14.55 8.88
C TYR A 145 13.32 13.59 7.88
N ALA A 146 14.07 14.14 6.94
CA ALA A 146 14.97 13.40 6.07
C ALA A 146 16.26 13.07 6.85
N GLU A 147 16.14 12.19 7.85
CA GLU A 147 17.31 11.43 8.27
C GLU A 147 17.85 10.65 7.07
N LYS A 148 19.15 10.34 7.04
CA LYS A 148 19.77 9.47 6.01
C LYS A 148 19.11 8.09 6.06
N ARG A 149 18.02 7.92 5.33
CA ARG A 149 17.29 6.66 5.21
C ARG A 149 17.78 5.96 3.95
N ILE A 150 17.96 4.65 4.07
CA ILE A 150 18.12 3.75 2.93
C ILE A 150 16.88 3.92 2.04
N THR A 151 17.11 4.18 0.76
CA THR A 151 16.09 4.26 -0.28
C THR A 151 16.07 2.96 -1.08
N CYS A 152 15.07 2.79 -1.94
CA CYS A 152 15.02 1.65 -2.84
C CYS A 152 16.28 1.53 -3.71
N ARG A 153 16.83 2.68 -4.13
CA ARG A 153 18.04 2.77 -4.96
C ARG A 153 19.28 2.21 -4.27
N ASP A 154 19.30 2.20 -2.94
CA ASP A 154 20.42 1.73 -2.13
C ASP A 154 20.40 0.20 -1.92
N LEU A 155 19.31 -0.49 -2.25
CA LEU A 155 19.20 -1.94 -2.11
C LEU A 155 20.01 -2.70 -3.17
N GLN A 156 20.31 -3.98 -2.93
CA GLN A 156 20.81 -4.88 -3.98
C GLN A 156 19.76 -5.06 -5.08
N LYS A 157 20.21 -5.29 -6.31
CA LYS A 157 19.30 -5.43 -7.46
C LYS A 157 18.31 -6.57 -7.26
N GLU A 158 18.81 -7.71 -6.80
CA GLU A 158 18.03 -8.92 -6.56
C GLU A 158 16.98 -8.69 -5.47
N THR A 159 17.35 -7.99 -4.39
CA THR A 159 16.43 -7.60 -3.32
C THR A 159 15.31 -6.70 -3.85
N ARG A 160 15.64 -5.71 -4.69
CA ARG A 160 14.64 -4.86 -5.32
C ARG A 160 13.68 -5.64 -6.20
N GLU A 161 14.19 -6.49 -7.09
CA GLU A 161 13.37 -7.27 -8.02
C GLU A 161 12.39 -8.20 -7.26
N MET A 162 12.84 -8.78 -6.14
CA MET A 162 11.96 -9.57 -5.27
C MET A 162 10.86 -8.71 -4.62
N ILE A 163 11.18 -7.50 -4.15
CA ILE A 163 10.17 -6.57 -3.62
C ILE A 163 9.20 -6.14 -4.74
N GLU A 164 9.69 -5.80 -5.92
CA GLU A 164 8.87 -5.46 -7.08
C GLU A 164 7.89 -6.59 -7.43
N GLY A 165 8.35 -7.85 -7.37
CA GLY A 165 7.47 -9.02 -7.54
C GLY A 165 6.36 -9.10 -6.49
N ILE A 166 6.68 -8.91 -5.20
CA ILE A 166 5.69 -8.93 -4.11
C ILE A 166 4.64 -7.82 -4.29
N TYR A 167 5.07 -6.64 -4.75
CA TYR A 167 4.22 -5.46 -4.88
C TYR A 167 3.84 -5.14 -6.34
N ALA A 168 3.92 -6.11 -7.25
CA ALA A 168 3.74 -5.87 -8.68
C ALA A 168 2.42 -5.16 -9.00
N MET A 169 1.36 -5.51 -8.27
CA MET A 169 0.05 -4.86 -8.41
C MET A 169 0.07 -3.39 -7.94
N ASP A 170 0.75 -3.07 -6.82
CA ASP A 170 0.88 -1.67 -6.37
C ASP A 170 1.64 -0.84 -7.41
N TYR A 171 2.75 -1.39 -7.94
CA TYR A 171 3.53 -0.72 -9.00
C TYR A 171 2.66 -0.42 -10.22
N CYS A 172 1.99 -1.45 -10.73
CA CYS A 172 1.14 -1.30 -11.91
C CYS A 172 -0.01 -0.31 -11.67
N VAL A 173 -0.79 -0.49 -10.60
CA VAL A 173 -2.01 0.30 -10.34
C VAL A 173 -1.68 1.76 -10.06
N PHE A 174 -0.70 2.06 -9.22
CA PHE A 174 -0.32 3.45 -8.95
C PHE A 174 0.60 4.04 -10.03
N GLY A 175 1.01 3.21 -10.99
CA GLY A 175 1.87 3.51 -12.13
C GLY A 175 3.21 4.08 -11.70
N TYR A 176 3.72 3.56 -10.59
CA TYR A 176 5.15 3.61 -10.34
C TYR A 176 5.80 2.71 -11.39
N HIS A 177 6.78 3.23 -12.12
CA HIS A 177 7.56 2.38 -13.00
C HIS A 177 8.47 1.49 -12.14
N SER A 178 8.91 0.36 -12.71
CA SER A 178 10.12 -0.26 -12.18
C SER A 178 11.27 0.73 -12.31
N PHE A 179 12.28 0.58 -11.46
CA PHE A 179 13.39 1.53 -11.36
C PHE A 179 14.19 1.75 -12.67
N LEU A 180 13.92 0.97 -13.73
CA LEU A 180 14.53 1.13 -15.06
C LEU A 180 14.02 2.35 -15.85
N SER A 181 13.01 3.08 -15.35
CA SER A 181 12.53 4.30 -15.99
C SER A 181 12.78 5.53 -15.12
N ASP A 182 13.10 6.67 -15.74
CA ASP A 182 13.35 7.94 -15.06
C ASP A 182 12.11 8.56 -14.38
N SER A 183 10.93 7.93 -14.49
CA SER A 183 9.66 8.42 -13.93
C SER A 183 9.21 7.58 -12.73
N ASP A 184 9.84 7.79 -11.56
CA ASP A 184 9.44 7.21 -10.26
C ASP A 184 8.15 7.84 -9.67
N MET A 185 7.37 8.56 -10.48
CA MET A 185 6.23 9.33 -9.99
C MET A 185 4.94 8.52 -10.04
N CYS A 186 4.18 8.61 -8.95
CA CYS A 186 2.80 8.15 -8.89
C CYS A 186 1.94 8.88 -9.91
N VAL A 187 1.34 8.14 -10.85
CA VAL A 187 0.40 8.70 -11.84
C VAL A 187 -1.06 8.62 -11.36
N GLY A 188 -1.30 7.95 -10.24
CA GLY A 188 -2.64 7.73 -9.69
C GLY A 188 -3.35 8.97 -9.19
N SER A 189 -2.64 10.10 -8.99
CA SER A 189 -3.22 11.33 -8.45
C SER A 189 -4.54 11.70 -9.15
N PHE A 190 -4.61 11.72 -10.48
CA PHE A 190 -5.77 12.27 -11.20
C PHE A 190 -6.83 11.24 -11.61
N MET A 191 -6.71 9.99 -11.16
CA MET A 191 -7.62 8.94 -11.58
C MET A 191 -8.93 8.94 -10.77
N THR A 192 -10.06 8.73 -11.44
CA THR A 192 -11.35 8.45 -10.80
C THR A 192 -11.40 7.01 -10.28
N PRO A 193 -12.34 6.65 -9.39
CA PRO A 193 -12.54 5.27 -8.95
C PRO A 193 -12.77 4.27 -10.10
N GLU A 194 -13.49 4.67 -11.14
CA GLU A 194 -13.73 3.86 -12.33
C GLU A 194 -12.43 3.63 -13.10
N GLN A 195 -11.60 4.67 -13.23
CA GLN A 195 -10.29 4.56 -13.88
C GLN A 195 -9.36 3.63 -13.10
N PHE A 196 -9.36 3.70 -11.77
CA PHE A 196 -8.59 2.76 -10.93
C PHE A 196 -9.09 1.32 -11.08
N THR A 197 -10.41 1.12 -11.09
CA THR A 197 -11.04 -0.19 -11.30
C THR A 197 -10.63 -0.80 -12.65
N MET A 198 -10.72 -0.03 -13.74
CA MET A 198 -10.28 -0.49 -15.07
C MET A 198 -8.78 -0.81 -15.10
N LYS A 199 -7.96 0.02 -14.44
CA LYS A 199 -6.51 -0.18 -14.39
C LYS A 199 -6.14 -1.42 -13.58
N TYR A 200 -6.83 -1.70 -12.47
CA TYR A 200 -6.64 -2.90 -11.67
C TYR A 200 -6.90 -4.18 -12.47
N GLU A 201 -8.01 -4.25 -13.21
CA GLU A 201 -8.30 -5.40 -14.07
C GLU A 201 -7.26 -5.55 -15.20
N LYS A 202 -6.83 -4.43 -15.82
CA LYS A 202 -5.75 -4.46 -16.80
C LYS A 202 -4.44 -5.01 -16.19
N CYS A 203 -4.05 -4.52 -15.02
CA CYS A 203 -2.86 -4.97 -14.30
C CYS A 203 -2.94 -6.45 -13.92
N LYS A 204 -4.11 -6.95 -13.50
CA LYS A 204 -4.32 -8.38 -13.24
C LYS A 204 -4.02 -9.24 -14.46
N GLU A 205 -4.50 -8.83 -15.64
CA GLU A 205 -4.24 -9.57 -16.88
C GLU A 205 -2.78 -9.46 -17.33
N GLU A 206 -2.16 -8.29 -17.21
CA GLU A 206 -0.73 -8.11 -17.53
C GLU A 206 0.17 -8.98 -16.64
N ILE A 207 -0.08 -8.99 -15.33
CA ILE A 207 0.71 -9.76 -14.36
C ILE A 207 0.50 -11.28 -14.54
N LYS A 208 -0.72 -11.75 -14.80
CA LYS A 208 -0.99 -13.17 -15.08
C LYS A 208 -0.21 -13.69 -16.29
N ASN A 209 -0.04 -12.84 -17.30
CA ASN A 209 0.65 -13.17 -18.54
C ASN A 209 2.19 -13.07 -18.41
N ASP A 210 2.69 -12.43 -17.35
CA ASP A 210 4.11 -12.33 -17.07
C ASP A 210 4.60 -13.53 -16.25
N ALA A 211 5.23 -14.48 -16.94
CA ALA A 211 5.82 -15.67 -16.31
C ALA A 211 6.88 -15.35 -15.24
N MET A 212 7.49 -14.16 -15.28
CA MET A 212 8.48 -13.74 -14.28
C MET A 212 7.83 -13.21 -12.99
N LEU A 213 6.61 -12.69 -13.06
CA LEU A 213 5.86 -12.19 -11.89
C LEU A 213 4.95 -13.25 -11.26
N ASN A 214 4.67 -14.34 -11.98
CA ASN A 214 3.84 -15.45 -11.56
C ASN A 214 4.47 -16.53 -10.63
N PRO A 215 5.73 -16.47 -10.11
CA PRO A 215 6.15 -17.45 -9.11
C PRO A 215 5.39 -17.30 -7.78
N TRP A 216 4.83 -16.12 -7.53
CA TRP A 216 4.39 -15.66 -6.22
C TRP A 216 2.88 -15.38 -6.09
N LEU A 217 2.15 -15.37 -7.21
CA LEU A 217 0.68 -15.35 -7.26
C LEU A 217 0.11 -16.77 -7.38
#